data_AF-A0AAD1RHI7-F1
#
_entry.id   AF-A0AAD1RHI7-F1
#
_cell.length_a   1.000
_cell.length_b   1.000
_cell.length_c   1.000
_cell.angle_alpha   90.00
_cell.angle_beta   90.00
_cell.angle_gamma   90.00
#
_symmetry.space_group_name_H-M   'P 1'
#
loop_
_entity.id
_entity.type
_entity.pdbx_description
1 polymer ?
#
loop_
_entity_poly.entity_id
_entity_poly.type
_entity_poly.pdbx_seq_one_letter_code
_entity_poly.pdbx_strand_id
1 'polypeptide(L)'
;MVPTFPASTCSGEESVTLADIGAEPRRMSAQMVTKADLTRVSDTLHAALKAEVAGIRADITRHDARITAMEQRIENAEGRHMATDTAIKRQGDLLLALRRQREDLDNRGRRNNMRGMPEADSAGENVAETLTQLFRIILREEAPDHFRFDRAHRDLRPRTAEAA
;
A
#
# COMPACT_ATOMS: atom_id res chain seq x y z
N MET A 1 20.93 -98.93 -0.12
CA MET A 1 21.50 -98.34 1.11
C MET A 1 20.37 -97.56 1.77
N VAL A 2 19.81 -98.10 2.85
CA VAL A 2 18.57 -97.62 3.50
C VAL A 2 18.92 -96.72 4.68
N PRO A 3 18.21 -95.60 4.86
CA PRO A 3 17.90 -95.07 6.18
C PRO A 3 16.37 -94.98 6.35
N THR A 4 15.74 -95.88 7.10
CA THR A 4 15.37 -95.78 8.52
C THR A 4 14.64 -94.48 8.86
N PHE A 5 13.31 -94.55 8.84
CA PHE A 5 12.39 -93.52 9.34
C PHE A 5 12.32 -93.57 10.88
N PRO A 6 12.35 -92.44 11.59
CA PRO A 6 12.03 -92.41 13.01
C PRO A 6 10.52 -92.57 13.24
N ALA A 7 10.20 -93.31 14.29
CA ALA A 7 8.85 -93.65 14.72
C ALA A 7 8.02 -92.40 15.08
N SER A 8 6.80 -92.36 14.55
CA SER A 8 5.75 -91.43 14.98
C SER A 8 5.28 -91.84 16.38
N THR A 9 5.73 -91.12 17.41
CA THR A 9 5.14 -91.20 18.74
C THR A 9 3.90 -90.32 18.78
N CYS A 10 2.75 -90.98 18.69
CA CYS A 10 1.47 -90.48 19.14
C CYS A 10 1.58 -90.15 20.63
N SER A 11 1.65 -88.87 21.00
CA SER A 11 1.48 -88.43 22.39
C SER A 11 0.95 -87.00 22.40
N GLY A 12 -0.33 -86.87 22.72
CA GLY A 12 -0.98 -85.57 22.82
C GLY A 12 -2.49 -85.70 22.91
N GLU A 13 -3.01 -86.69 23.62
CA GLU A 13 -4.30 -86.50 24.27
C GLU A 13 -4.04 -85.46 25.36
N GLU A 14 -4.12 -84.17 25.00
CA GLU A 14 -4.29 -83.10 25.97
C GLU A 14 -5.61 -83.39 26.67
N SER A 15 -5.51 -84.12 27.77
CA SER A 15 -6.55 -84.20 28.77
C SER A 15 -6.83 -82.78 29.23
N VAL A 16 -7.84 -82.14 28.64
CA VAL A 16 -8.42 -80.90 29.14
C VAL A 16 -8.92 -81.23 30.54
N THR A 17 -8.11 -80.86 31.52
CA THR A 17 -8.43 -81.14 32.91
C THR A 17 -9.62 -80.26 33.32
N LEU A 18 -10.43 -80.70 34.28
CA LEU A 18 -11.53 -79.89 34.84
C LEU A 18 -11.02 -78.53 35.37
N ALA A 19 -9.71 -78.42 35.65
CA ALA A 19 -9.02 -77.19 36.03
C ALA A 19 -8.81 -76.21 34.86
N ASP A 20 -8.67 -76.69 33.62
CA ASP A 20 -8.51 -75.84 32.42
C ASP A 20 -9.81 -75.13 32.04
N ILE A 21 -10.96 -75.79 32.18
CA ILE A 21 -12.29 -75.21 31.90
C ILE A 21 -12.61 -74.08 32.89
N GLY A 22 -12.12 -74.15 34.13
CA GLY A 22 -12.26 -73.08 35.14
C GLY A 22 -11.25 -71.93 35.00
N ALA A 23 -10.16 -72.12 34.23
CA ALA A 23 -9.10 -71.14 34.07
C ALA A 23 -9.43 -70.09 32.99
N GLU A 24 -10.13 -70.46 31.92
CA GLU A 24 -10.57 -69.52 30.87
C GLU A 24 -11.46 -68.37 31.35
N PRO A 25 -12.57 -68.60 32.11
CA PRO A 25 -13.41 -67.50 32.57
C PRO A 25 -12.65 -66.57 33.52
N ARG A 26 -11.68 -67.08 34.30
CA ARG A 26 -10.80 -66.26 35.14
C ARG A 26 -9.80 -65.44 34.33
N ARG A 27 -9.25 -66.00 33.25
CA ARG A 27 -8.39 -65.27 32.29
C ARG A 27 -9.17 -64.17 31.56
N MET A 28 -10.39 -64.45 31.11
CA MET A 28 -11.29 -63.45 30.55
C MET A 28 -11.63 -62.34 31.57
N SER A 29 -11.93 -62.71 32.81
CA SER A 29 -12.21 -61.75 33.90
C SER A 29 -11.00 -60.83 34.19
N ALA A 30 -9.78 -61.37 34.11
CA ALA A 30 -8.55 -60.60 34.27
C ALA A 30 -8.23 -59.69 33.07
N GLN A 31 -8.81 -59.97 31.90
CA GLN A 31 -8.71 -59.17 30.69
C GLN A 31 -9.85 -58.14 30.54
N MET A 32 -10.88 -58.20 31.39
CA MET A 32 -11.94 -57.21 31.37
C MET A 32 -11.45 -55.88 31.91
N VAL A 33 -11.81 -54.81 31.21
CA VAL A 33 -11.60 -53.43 31.66
C VAL A 33 -12.23 -53.28 33.04
N THR A 34 -11.40 -52.93 34.02
CA THR A 34 -11.88 -52.75 35.38
C THR A 34 -12.51 -51.37 35.53
N LYS A 35 -13.38 -51.21 36.54
CA LYS A 35 -13.93 -49.89 36.90
C LYS A 35 -12.82 -48.86 37.16
N ALA A 36 -11.67 -49.30 37.68
CA ALA A 36 -10.51 -48.46 37.92
C ALA A 36 -9.87 -47.94 36.62
N ASP A 37 -9.86 -48.75 35.56
CA ASP A 37 -9.34 -48.35 34.25
C ASP A 37 -10.25 -47.31 33.60
N LEU A 38 -11.56 -47.49 33.71
CA LEU A 38 -12.55 -46.51 33.25
C LEU A 38 -12.41 -45.16 33.98
N THR A 39 -12.20 -45.18 35.30
CA THR A 39 -11.95 -43.94 36.06
C THR A 39 -10.65 -43.27 35.64
N ARG A 40 -9.57 -44.04 35.40
CA ARG A 40 -8.30 -43.47 34.92
C ARG A 40 -8.45 -42.81 33.56
N VAL A 41 -9.16 -43.45 32.63
CA VAL A 41 -9.42 -42.88 31.30
C VAL A 41 -10.29 -41.63 31.39
N SER A 42 -11.31 -41.63 32.27
CA SER A 42 -12.13 -40.46 32.54
C SER A 42 -11.31 -39.30 33.10
N ASP A 43 -10.42 -39.57 34.06
CA ASP A 43 -9.57 -38.56 34.70
C ASP A 43 -8.55 -37.98 33.71
N THR A 44 -7.94 -38.82 32.87
CA THR A 44 -7.01 -38.35 31.83
C THR A 44 -7.71 -37.52 30.76
N LEU A 45 -8.91 -37.94 30.32
CA LEU A 45 -9.74 -37.15 29.40
C LEU A 45 -10.14 -35.81 30.02
N HIS A 46 -10.57 -35.80 31.28
CA HIS A 46 -10.92 -34.58 31.98
C HIS A 46 -9.73 -33.64 32.12
N ALA A 47 -8.56 -34.17 32.45
CA ALA A 47 -7.33 -33.39 32.56
C ALA A 47 -6.92 -32.79 31.20
N ALA A 48 -6.94 -33.60 30.14
CA ALA A 48 -6.63 -33.17 28.78
C ALA A 48 -7.61 -32.08 28.30
N LEU A 49 -8.92 -32.30 28.46
CA LEU A 49 -9.94 -31.32 28.09
C LEU A 49 -9.77 -30.00 28.85
N LYS A 50 -9.46 -30.07 30.15
CA LYS A 50 -9.22 -28.87 30.96
C LYS A 50 -7.98 -28.09 30.48
N ALA A 51 -6.92 -28.80 30.08
CA ALA A 51 -5.73 -28.19 29.52
C ALA A 51 -6.01 -27.52 28.17
N GLU A 52 -6.71 -28.20 27.27
CA GLU A 52 -7.12 -27.66 25.96
C GLU A 52 -8.02 -26.42 26.12
N VAL A 53 -9.02 -26.47 27.00
CA VAL A 53 -9.89 -25.31 27.28
C VAL A 53 -9.09 -24.14 27.85
N ALA A 54 -8.09 -24.39 28.70
CA ALA A 54 -7.21 -23.34 29.19
C ALA A 54 -6.34 -22.74 28.08
N GLY A 55 -5.82 -23.58 27.18
CA GLY A 55 -5.06 -23.15 26.00
C GLY A 55 -5.90 -22.27 25.07
N ILE A 56 -7.11 -22.73 24.71
CA ILE A 56 -8.05 -21.98 23.89
C ILE A 56 -8.38 -20.63 24.52
N ARG A 57 -8.61 -20.57 25.84
CA ARG A 57 -8.85 -19.30 26.54
C ARG A 57 -7.66 -18.35 26.43
N ALA A 58 -6.44 -18.86 26.61
CA ALA A 58 -5.23 -18.05 26.46
C ALA A 58 -5.10 -17.51 25.04
N ASP A 59 -5.34 -18.34 24.02
CA ASP A 59 -5.30 -17.93 22.62
C ASP A 59 -6.36 -16.88 22.28
N ILE A 60 -7.59 -17.04 22.79
CA ILE A 60 -8.65 -16.04 22.64
C ILE A 60 -8.21 -14.70 23.24
N THR A 61 -7.69 -14.68 24.47
CA THR A 61 -7.23 -13.43 25.10
C THR A 61 -6.09 -12.77 24.32
N ARG A 62 -5.19 -13.58 23.74
CA ARG A 62 -4.09 -13.09 22.90
C ARG A 62 -4.61 -12.51 21.59
N HIS A 63 -5.59 -13.16 20.97
CA HIS A 63 -6.21 -12.67 19.74
C HIS A 63 -6.98 -11.38 19.98
N ASP A 64 -7.75 -11.30 21.06
CA ASP A 64 -8.49 -10.11 21.45
C ASP A 64 -7.56 -8.89 21.60
N ALA A 65 -6.48 -9.05 22.37
CA ALA A 65 -5.46 -8.00 22.53
C ALA A 65 -4.82 -7.58 21.19
N ARG A 66 -4.59 -8.53 20.27
CA ARG A 66 -4.04 -8.23 18.94
C ARG A 66 -5.05 -7.48 18.07
N ILE A 67 -6.32 -7.85 18.13
CA ILE A 67 -7.40 -7.20 17.39
C ILE A 67 -7.55 -5.75 17.86
N THR A 68 -7.64 -5.51 19.17
CA THR A 68 -7.72 -4.14 19.72
C THR A 68 -6.52 -3.28 19.30
N ALA A 69 -5.31 -3.85 19.33
CA ALA A 69 -4.11 -3.13 18.88
C ALA A 69 -4.13 -2.84 17.36
N MET A 70 -4.71 -3.73 16.55
CA MET A 70 -4.89 -3.50 15.12
C MET A 70 -5.93 -2.42 14.85
N GLU A 71 -7.07 -2.46 15.53
CA GLU A 71 -8.13 -1.44 15.42
C GLU A 71 -7.59 -0.05 15.75
N GLN A 72 -6.86 0.08 16.87
CA GLN A 72 -6.24 1.36 17.25
C GLN A 72 -5.22 1.85 16.21
N ARG A 73 -4.46 0.95 15.59
CA ARG A 73 -3.52 1.31 14.52
C ARG A 73 -4.24 1.76 13.25
N ILE A 74 -5.38 1.15 12.92
CA ILE A 74 -6.21 1.50 11.77
C ILE A 74 -6.81 2.90 12.01
N GLU A 75 -7.42 3.14 13.17
CA GLU A 75 -8.00 4.44 13.51
C GLU A 75 -6.95 5.58 13.41
N ASN A 76 -5.75 5.35 13.94
CA ASN A 76 -4.64 6.30 13.83
C ASN A 76 -4.14 6.49 12.39
N ALA A 77 -4.19 5.45 11.56
CA ALA A 77 -3.80 5.54 10.16
C ALA A 77 -4.84 6.32 9.35
N GLU A 78 -6.13 6.05 9.56
CA GLU A 78 -7.25 6.75 8.94
C GLU A 78 -7.26 8.23 9.31
N GLY A 79 -7.08 8.57 10.59
CA GLY A 79 -6.98 9.96 11.04
C GLY A 79 -5.83 10.71 10.37
N ARG A 80 -4.67 10.08 10.23
CA ARG A 80 -3.53 10.66 9.49
C ARG A 80 -3.83 10.82 8.01
N HIS A 81 -4.45 9.83 7.38
CA HIS A 81 -4.82 9.88 5.96
C HIS A 81 -5.78 11.04 5.67
N MET A 82 -6.81 11.22 6.50
CA MET A 82 -7.76 12.34 6.36
C MET A 82 -7.07 13.70 6.52
N ALA A 83 -6.13 13.81 7.47
CA ALA A 83 -5.37 15.03 7.68
C ALA A 83 -4.48 15.35 6.46
N THR A 84 -3.80 14.35 5.90
CA THR A 84 -2.95 14.52 4.71
C THR A 84 -3.78 14.87 3.48
N ASP A 85 -4.92 14.24 3.26
CA ASP A 85 -5.82 14.55 2.14
C ASP A 85 -6.30 16.01 2.20
N THR A 86 -6.66 16.46 3.40
CA THR A 86 -7.08 17.84 3.62
C THR A 86 -5.94 18.82 3.34
N ALA A 87 -4.71 18.49 3.75
CA ALA A 87 -3.54 19.32 3.46
C ALA A 87 -3.22 19.38 1.96
N ILE A 88 -3.29 18.25 1.26
CA ILE A 88 -3.07 18.17 -0.19
C ILE A 88 -4.09 19.04 -0.93
N LYS A 89 -5.38 18.96 -0.57
CA LYS A 89 -6.43 19.80 -1.17
C LYS A 89 -6.13 21.30 -0.98
N ARG A 90 -5.82 21.71 0.25
CA ARG A 90 -5.46 23.11 0.57
C ARG A 90 -4.24 23.59 -0.22
N GLN A 91 -3.22 22.74 -0.36
CA GLN A 91 -2.05 23.07 -1.16
C GLN A 91 -2.40 23.19 -2.66
N GLY A 92 -3.27 22.32 -3.17
CA GLY A 92 -3.80 22.40 -4.53
C GLY A 92 -4.53 23.72 -4.79
N ASP A 93 -5.40 24.12 -3.87
CA ASP A 93 -6.14 25.39 -3.96
C ASP A 93 -5.20 26.60 -3.94
N LEU A 94 -4.19 26.59 -3.06
CA LEU A 94 -3.18 27.64 -2.99
C LEU A 94 -2.37 27.73 -4.29
N LEU A 95 -1.93 26.61 -4.84
CA LEU A 95 -1.21 26.57 -6.11
C LEU A 95 -2.07 27.12 -7.26
N LEU A 96 -3.36 26.80 -7.29
CA LEU A 96 -4.27 27.33 -8.29
C LEU A 96 -4.44 28.85 -8.14
N ALA A 97 -4.59 29.35 -6.91
CA ALA A 97 -4.67 30.78 -6.63
C ALA A 97 -3.40 31.52 -7.08
N LEU A 98 -2.22 31.00 -6.74
CA LEU A 98 -0.94 31.57 -7.15
C LEU A 98 -0.76 31.57 -8.67
N ARG A 99 -1.18 30.51 -9.36
CA ARG A 99 -1.16 30.45 -10.83
C ARG A 99 -2.04 31.54 -11.45
N ARG A 100 -3.26 31.71 -10.96
CA ARG A 100 -4.18 32.78 -11.43
C ARG A 100 -3.60 34.17 -11.18
N GLN A 101 -3.00 34.39 -10.02
CA GLN A 101 -2.36 35.66 -9.70
C GLN A 101 -1.18 35.94 -10.63
N ARG A 102 -0.33 34.94 -10.89
CA ARG A 102 0.78 35.07 -11.84
C ARG A 102 0.26 35.41 -13.23
N GLU A 103 -0.76 34.70 -13.71
CA GLU A 103 -1.34 34.95 -15.02
C GLU A 103 -1.93 36.36 -15.13
N ASP A 104 -2.60 36.86 -14.09
CA ASP A 104 -3.09 38.24 -14.05
C ASP A 104 -1.93 39.25 -14.11
N LEU A 105 -0.85 39.03 -13.35
CA LEU A 105 0.34 39.89 -13.39
C LEU A 105 1.02 39.86 -14.76
N ASP A 106 1.19 38.68 -15.37
CA ASP A 106 1.76 38.53 -16.71
C ASP A 106 0.88 39.23 -17.76
N ASN A 107 -0.45 39.10 -17.65
CA ASN A 107 -1.40 39.77 -18.53
C ASN A 107 -1.35 41.30 -18.35
N ARG A 108 -1.32 41.82 -17.13
CA ARG A 108 -1.16 43.27 -16.87
C ARG A 108 0.18 43.79 -17.40
N GLY A 109 1.26 43.02 -17.22
CA GLY A 109 2.57 43.34 -17.77
C GLY A 109 2.55 43.39 -19.31
N ARG A 110 1.84 42.47 -19.97
CA ARG A 110 1.69 42.44 -21.43
C ARG A 110 0.80 43.56 -21.98
N ARG A 111 -0.22 44.01 -21.23
CA ARG A 111 -1.13 45.08 -21.68
C ARG A 111 -0.41 46.40 -21.99
N ASN A 112 0.71 46.67 -21.31
CA ASN A 112 1.53 47.85 -21.56
C ASN A 112 2.65 47.62 -22.59
N ASN A 113 2.76 46.42 -23.16
CA ASN A 113 3.80 46.07 -24.13
C ASN A 113 3.20 45.94 -25.52
N MET A 114 3.57 46.84 -26.44
CA MET A 114 3.27 46.64 -27.86
C MET A 114 4.23 45.63 -28.49
N ARG A 115 3.71 44.72 -29.32
CA ARG A 115 4.48 43.68 -30.05
C ARG A 115 4.01 43.60 -31.50
N GLY A 116 4.84 43.03 -32.38
CA GLY A 116 4.47 42.76 -33.78
C GLY A 116 4.89 43.83 -34.78
N MET A 117 5.91 44.62 -34.45
CA MET A 117 6.49 45.59 -35.38
C MET A 117 7.38 44.87 -36.41
N PRO A 118 7.21 45.12 -37.73
CA PRO A 118 8.11 44.60 -38.76
C PRO A 118 9.54 45.09 -38.54
N GLU A 119 10.53 44.23 -38.79
CA GLU A 119 11.94 44.59 -38.70
C GLU A 119 12.28 45.53 -39.86
N ALA A 120 12.74 46.76 -39.56
CA ALA A 120 13.27 47.65 -40.60
C ALA A 120 14.75 47.33 -40.86
N ASP A 121 15.19 47.43 -42.10
CA ASP A 121 16.53 47.01 -42.55
C ASP A 121 17.69 47.76 -41.87
N SER A 122 17.42 48.94 -41.33
CA SER A 122 18.35 49.83 -40.61
C SER A 122 18.16 49.85 -39.09
N ALA A 123 17.25 49.05 -38.52
CA ALA A 123 16.87 49.08 -37.10
C ALA A 123 17.83 48.32 -36.17
N GLY A 124 19.14 48.55 -36.32
CA GLY A 124 20.15 47.99 -35.43
C GLY A 124 20.41 48.82 -34.17
N GLU A 125 20.32 50.15 -34.24
CA GLU A 125 20.92 50.99 -33.19
C GLU A 125 19.92 51.73 -32.29
N ASN A 126 18.69 52.06 -32.71
CA ASN A 126 17.73 52.77 -31.85
C ASN A 126 16.25 52.42 -32.10
N VAL A 127 15.77 51.33 -31.48
CA VAL A 127 14.35 50.88 -31.55
C VAL A 127 13.37 51.99 -31.11
N ALA A 128 13.74 52.77 -30.08
CA ALA A 128 12.89 53.87 -29.58
C ALA A 128 12.69 55.00 -30.59
N GLU A 129 13.70 55.27 -31.42
CA GLU A 129 13.64 56.30 -32.46
C GLU A 129 12.72 55.86 -33.61
N THR A 130 12.85 54.62 -34.06
CA THR A 130 11.96 54.03 -35.07
C THR A 130 10.50 54.04 -34.60
N LEU A 131 10.25 53.69 -33.32
CA LEU A 131 8.90 53.77 -32.74
C LEU A 131 8.36 55.20 -32.72
N THR A 132 9.20 56.17 -32.34
CA THR A 132 8.82 57.60 -32.33
C THR A 132 8.45 58.10 -33.72
N GLN A 133 9.24 57.74 -34.74
CA GLN A 133 8.95 58.10 -36.13
C GLN A 133 7.64 57.46 -36.62
N LEU A 134 7.42 56.17 -36.32
CA LEU A 134 6.19 55.48 -36.68
C LEU A 134 4.97 56.13 -36.03
N PHE A 135 5.02 56.43 -34.73
CA PHE A 135 3.90 57.05 -34.03
C PHE A 135 3.59 58.43 -34.58
N ARG A 136 4.60 59.22 -34.98
CA ARG A 136 4.37 60.50 -35.67
C ARG A 136 3.67 60.33 -37.01
N ILE A 137 4.02 59.30 -37.77
CA ILE A 137 3.35 59.00 -39.04
C ILE A 137 1.88 58.61 -38.81
N ILE A 138 1.60 57.81 -37.77
CA ILE A 138 0.25 57.32 -37.46
C ILE A 138 -0.63 58.43 -36.86
N LEU A 139 -0.12 59.17 -35.87
CA LEU A 139 -0.87 60.17 -35.10
C LEU A 139 -0.89 61.56 -35.76
N ARG A 140 -0.03 61.79 -36.76
CA ARG A 140 0.02 63.02 -37.58
C ARG A 140 0.07 64.29 -36.71
N GLU A 141 -0.82 65.24 -36.95
CA GLU A 141 -0.83 66.58 -36.32
C GLU A 141 -1.13 66.56 -34.81
N GLU A 142 -1.59 65.43 -34.26
CA GLU A 142 -1.85 65.26 -32.83
C GLU A 142 -0.70 64.55 -32.08
N ALA A 143 0.44 64.32 -32.74
CA ALA A 143 1.56 63.62 -32.13
C ALA A 143 2.24 64.49 -31.04
N PRO A 144 2.42 63.97 -29.81
CA PRO A 144 3.24 64.62 -28.80
C PRO A 144 4.69 64.82 -29.25
N ASP A 145 5.34 65.88 -28.76
CA ASP A 145 6.75 66.17 -29.05
C ASP A 145 7.68 65.01 -28.63
N HIS A 146 7.35 64.33 -27.53
CA HIS A 146 8.12 63.21 -26.99
C HIS A 146 7.21 62.07 -26.51
N PHE A 147 7.58 60.83 -26.86
CA PHE A 147 6.99 59.62 -26.30
C PHE A 147 7.89 59.08 -25.19
N ARG A 148 7.30 58.71 -24.05
CA ARG A 148 8.03 58.08 -22.94
C ARG A 148 7.94 56.56 -23.09
N PHE A 149 9.10 55.93 -23.26
CA PHE A 149 9.23 54.47 -23.30
C PHE A 149 10.03 54.02 -22.08
N ASP A 150 9.46 53.15 -21.24
CA ASP A 150 10.19 52.57 -20.12
C ASP A 150 11.28 51.59 -20.61
N ARG A 151 11.00 50.83 -21.68
CA ARG A 151 11.96 49.93 -22.31
C ARG A 151 11.57 49.67 -23.76
N ALA A 152 12.52 49.86 -24.68
CA ALA A 152 12.36 49.51 -26.10
C ALA A 152 13.52 48.62 -26.52
N HIS A 153 13.23 47.37 -26.85
CA HIS A 153 14.22 46.40 -27.29
C HIS A 153 13.58 45.37 -28.21
N ARG A 154 14.42 44.75 -29.03
CA ARG A 154 14.05 43.58 -29.83
C ARG A 154 13.99 42.35 -28.92
N ASP A 155 13.02 41.46 -29.16
CA ASP A 155 13.03 40.14 -28.52
C ASP A 155 14.36 39.45 -28.87
N LEU A 156 14.97 38.72 -27.92
CA LEU A 156 16.29 38.07 -28.05
C LEU A 156 16.32 36.90 -29.08
N ARG A 157 15.40 36.88 -30.03
CA ARG A 157 15.36 35.86 -31.09
C ARG A 157 16.43 36.17 -32.16
N PRO A 158 17.05 35.14 -32.74
CA PRO A 158 17.96 35.32 -33.88
C PRO A 158 17.25 36.10 -34.99
N ARG A 159 17.97 36.97 -35.71
CA ARG A 159 17.46 37.58 -36.95
C ARG A 159 17.17 36.45 -37.93
N THR A 160 15.91 36.30 -38.31
CA THR A 160 15.54 35.46 -39.44
C THR A 160 16.14 36.11 -40.67
N ALA A 161 17.31 35.63 -41.09
CA ALA A 161 17.90 35.98 -42.35
C ALA A 161 17.12 35.26 -43.45
N GLU A 162 16.01 35.83 -43.91
CA GLU A 162 15.33 35.35 -45.10
C GLU A 162 14.46 36.45 -45.74
N ALA A 163 15.09 37.20 -46.65
CA ALA A 163 14.51 37.78 -47.86
C ALA A 163 15.68 38.41 -48.66
N ALA A 164 16.52 37.54 -49.25
CA ALA A 164 17.34 37.88 -50.41
C ALA A 164 16.58 37.44 -51.66
#